data_AF-A0A0G4AZB9-F1
#
_entry.id   AF-A0A0G4AZB9-F1
#
_cell.length_a   1.000
_cell.length_b   1.000
_cell.length_c   1.000
_cell.angle_alpha   90.00
_cell.angle_beta   90.00
_cell.angle_gamma   90.00
#
_symmetry.space_group_name_H-M   'P 1'
#
loop_
_entity.id
_entity.type
_entity.pdbx_description
1 polymer ?
#
loop_
_entity_poly.entity_id
_entity_poly.type
_entity_poly.pdbx_seq_one_letter_code
_entity_poly.pdbx_strand_id
1 'polypeptide(L)'
;MRTFINTITRKASPKYIAAASIMLLTTIVLSTAALAWGPNRTTFTQENPADYVTFNSITNNPKYGDERNFFRVRDIASNQSYGDDATLVAGKEYEALIFYHNNAKTSLNESGKGIAQNAFARAEMPALVKANNTDTKAMAYVGASNANPTSVYDHITFKNPSTTDIALRYIPGSAKIASNGAVNGQSLGDSAIFSATGIKLGYSALDGKLPGCDQYSGYIVFRFVADQPAFTFAKDVRVNSTKDWSDNVSVKSGTKVDYRLSYKNTGTTEQKNVVLKDVLPKGLSYVAGSTKIQNANNPSGKTIEDGINAGGVNIGNYAPGANAFLVFTATVDAKTCDILTNTAAAETNNGNKQDTAKVTIPGENCKVAECKPGVPVGDARCTPVTPASELPTTGPAEVIAGLIGIAAITIGVVYYFKSRRELQDVLHDAQSQPTITKSTDKK
;
A
#
# COMPACT_ATOMS: atom_id res chain seq x y z
N MET A 1 -54.38 12.15 -17.77
CA MET A 1 -53.28 12.70 -16.94
C MET A 1 -52.04 12.73 -17.83
N ARG A 2 -51.71 13.77 -18.62
CA ARG A 2 -51.56 15.22 -18.28
C ARG A 2 -50.93 15.30 -16.89
N THR A 3 -49.60 15.40 -16.75
CA THR A 3 -48.72 16.49 -17.18
C THR A 3 -47.24 16.03 -17.09
N PHE A 4 -46.31 16.72 -17.77
CA PHE A 4 -44.83 16.72 -17.63
C PHE A 4 -43.97 15.89 -18.61
N ILE A 5 -43.96 16.28 -19.90
CA ILE A 5 -42.79 16.16 -20.81
C ILE A 5 -42.74 17.41 -21.71
N ASN A 6 -41.53 17.92 -22.00
CA ASN A 6 -41.10 19.02 -22.92
C ASN A 6 -41.18 20.46 -22.32
N THR A 7 -40.15 21.34 -22.23
CA THR A 7 -39.01 21.65 -23.15
C THR A 7 -37.96 22.61 -22.49
N ILE A 8 -36.68 22.18 -22.47
CA ILE A 8 -35.43 22.85 -22.96
C ILE A 8 -34.89 24.22 -22.39
N THR A 9 -33.64 24.15 -21.90
CA THR A 9 -32.45 25.09 -21.94
C THR A 9 -32.22 26.32 -21.03
N ARG A 10 -31.07 26.29 -20.32
CA ARG A 10 -29.89 27.20 -20.37
C ARG A 10 -29.01 26.90 -19.12
N LYS A 11 -27.69 26.69 -19.11
CA LYS A 11 -26.55 26.84 -20.03
C LYS A 11 -25.53 25.73 -19.68
N ALA A 12 -25.12 24.94 -20.65
CA ALA A 12 -23.90 24.14 -20.58
C ALA A 12 -22.76 24.95 -21.22
N SER A 13 -21.61 25.03 -20.55
CA SER A 13 -20.32 25.37 -21.15
C SER A 13 -19.47 24.09 -21.27
N PRO A 14 -18.84 23.81 -22.41
CA PRO A 14 -18.35 22.48 -22.75
C PRO A 14 -16.89 22.27 -22.29
N LYS A 15 -16.65 21.44 -21.27
CA LYS A 15 -15.29 20.92 -20.96
C LYS A 15 -15.23 19.51 -20.36
N TYR A 16 -16.28 18.69 -20.48
CA TYR A 16 -16.23 17.30 -20.01
C TYR A 16 -16.86 16.35 -21.01
N ILE A 17 -16.21 16.19 -22.17
CA ILE A 17 -16.33 14.99 -23.01
C ILE A 17 -14.91 14.60 -23.42
N ALA A 18 -14.60 13.30 -23.31
CA ALA A 18 -13.32 12.61 -23.49
C ALA A 18 -12.34 12.76 -22.30
N ALA A 19 -11.86 11.72 -21.62
CA ALA A 19 -11.83 10.30 -21.93
C ALA A 19 -12.15 9.48 -20.67
N ALA A 20 -13.26 8.74 -20.70
CA ALA A 20 -13.36 7.51 -19.95
C ALA A 20 -12.43 6.51 -20.66
N SER A 21 -11.17 6.46 -20.24
CA SER A 21 -10.28 5.38 -20.64
C SER A 21 -10.86 4.11 -20.02
N ILE A 22 -11.54 3.33 -20.87
CA ILE A 22 -11.94 1.95 -20.59
C ILE A 22 -10.67 1.24 -20.12
N MET A 23 -10.54 1.03 -18.81
CA MET A 23 -9.70 -0.04 -18.30
C MET A 23 -10.37 -1.31 -18.81
N LEU A 24 -9.89 -1.81 -19.95
CA LEU A 24 -10.17 -3.17 -20.34
C LEU A 24 -9.58 -4.05 -19.24
N LEU A 25 -10.41 -4.44 -18.28
CA LEU A 25 -10.26 -5.69 -17.55
C LEU A 25 -10.40 -6.79 -18.60
N THR A 26 -9.36 -7.02 -19.39
CA THR A 26 -9.23 -8.30 -20.09
C THR A 26 -8.95 -9.33 -19.01
N THR A 27 -10.00 -9.91 -18.45
CA THR A 27 -9.90 -11.22 -17.84
C THR A 27 -9.60 -12.20 -18.97
N ILE A 28 -8.32 -12.26 -19.37
CA ILE A 28 -7.82 -13.45 -20.04
C ILE A 28 -7.89 -14.51 -18.96
N VAL A 29 -8.95 -15.32 -19.02
CA VAL A 29 -8.99 -16.61 -18.36
C VAL A 29 -7.88 -17.40 -19.03
N LEU A 30 -6.67 -17.35 -18.47
CA LEU A 30 -5.59 -18.26 -18.85
C LEU A 30 -6.05 -19.63 -18.39
N SER A 31 -6.65 -20.36 -19.32
CA SER A 31 -7.04 -21.75 -19.15
C SER A 31 -5.86 -22.54 -18.60
N THR A 32 -6.16 -23.32 -17.58
CA THR A 32 -5.28 -24.10 -16.73
C THR A 32 -4.37 -25.06 -17.51
N ALA A 33 -3.13 -24.61 -17.73
CA ALA A 33 -1.86 -25.34 -17.75
C ALA A 33 -0.77 -24.36 -18.23
N ALA A 34 -0.68 -23.18 -17.61
CA ALA A 34 0.06 -22.06 -18.19
C ALA A 34 1.53 -22.09 -17.76
N LEU A 35 2.43 -22.37 -18.70
CA LEU A 35 3.87 -22.10 -18.57
C LEU A 35 4.07 -20.66 -18.05
N ALA A 36 5.09 -20.42 -17.21
CA ALA A 36 5.32 -19.10 -16.61
C ALA A 36 5.59 -18.00 -17.66
N TRP A 37 5.94 -18.40 -18.88
CA TRP A 37 6.31 -17.55 -19.99
C TRP A 37 5.45 -17.76 -21.23
N GLY A 38 5.49 -16.77 -22.12
CA GLY A 38 4.87 -16.83 -23.43
C GLY A 38 5.36 -15.73 -24.38
N PRO A 39 4.73 -15.57 -25.55
CA PRO A 39 3.86 -16.57 -26.16
C PRO A 39 4.67 -17.83 -26.55
N ASN A 40 3.95 -18.88 -26.98
CA ASN A 40 4.58 -20.03 -27.64
C ASN A 40 5.40 -19.53 -28.84
N ARG A 41 6.63 -20.01 -28.95
CA ARG A 41 7.59 -19.61 -29.97
C ARG A 41 8.56 -20.76 -30.27
N THR A 42 9.20 -20.70 -31.42
CA THR A 42 10.29 -21.63 -31.76
C THR A 42 11.41 -21.47 -30.74
N THR A 43 11.89 -22.61 -30.21
CA THR A 43 13.02 -22.67 -29.30
C THR A 43 14.28 -23.11 -30.02
N PHE A 44 15.42 -22.71 -29.49
CA PHE A 44 16.75 -22.92 -30.03
C PHE A 44 17.67 -23.51 -28.97
N THR A 45 18.86 -23.91 -29.38
CA THR A 45 19.93 -24.29 -28.46
C THR A 45 21.12 -23.35 -28.61
N GLN A 46 22.01 -23.33 -27.63
CA GLN A 46 23.24 -22.55 -27.67
C GLN A 46 24.09 -22.88 -28.91
N GLU A 47 24.09 -24.15 -29.32
CA GLU A 47 24.82 -24.67 -30.48
C GLU A 47 24.12 -24.32 -31.81
N ASN A 48 22.79 -24.13 -31.77
CA ASN A 48 21.97 -23.82 -32.93
C ASN A 48 21.10 -22.57 -32.67
N PRO A 49 21.68 -21.35 -32.60
CA PRO A 49 20.91 -20.13 -32.38
C PRO A 49 19.99 -19.80 -33.56
N ALA A 50 19.12 -18.81 -33.39
CA ALA A 50 18.13 -18.44 -34.40
C ALA A 50 18.76 -17.77 -35.62
N ASP A 51 18.18 -17.98 -36.80
CA ASP A 51 18.52 -17.30 -38.05
C ASP A 51 17.77 -15.96 -38.24
N TYR A 52 17.10 -15.49 -37.19
CA TYR A 52 16.38 -14.21 -37.12
C TYR A 52 16.42 -13.65 -35.68
N VAL A 53 16.05 -12.38 -35.52
CA VAL A 53 15.93 -11.76 -34.19
C VAL A 53 14.77 -12.39 -33.42
N THR A 54 15.09 -13.00 -32.28
CA THR A 54 14.12 -13.52 -31.31
C THR A 54 14.71 -13.40 -29.92
N PHE A 55 13.87 -13.36 -28.91
CA PHE A 55 14.30 -13.14 -27.53
C PHE A 55 14.06 -14.35 -26.65
N ASN A 56 15.05 -14.68 -25.84
CA ASN A 56 14.95 -15.60 -24.72
C ASN A 56 14.33 -16.95 -25.12
N SER A 57 14.78 -17.51 -26.23
CA SER A 57 14.29 -18.71 -26.90
C SER A 57 15.30 -19.85 -26.87
N ILE A 58 16.49 -19.67 -26.29
CA ILE A 58 17.45 -20.75 -26.05
C ILE A 58 17.07 -21.53 -24.79
N THR A 59 17.06 -22.87 -24.85
CA THR A 59 16.63 -23.73 -23.73
C THR A 59 17.77 -24.32 -22.90
N ASN A 60 19.01 -24.22 -23.37
CA ASN A 60 20.19 -24.83 -22.76
C ASN A 60 21.37 -23.85 -22.62
N ASN A 61 21.12 -22.57 -22.30
CA ASN A 61 22.19 -21.62 -22.08
C ASN A 61 23.09 -22.12 -20.92
N PRO A 62 24.40 -22.30 -21.11
CA PRO A 62 25.26 -22.93 -20.11
C PRO A 62 25.41 -22.10 -18.83
N LYS A 63 25.17 -20.79 -18.88
CA LYS A 63 25.25 -19.89 -17.72
C LYS A 63 23.89 -19.68 -17.07
N TYR A 64 22.81 -19.64 -17.85
CA TYR A 64 21.48 -19.23 -17.38
C TYR A 64 20.47 -20.38 -17.29
N GLY A 65 20.63 -21.42 -18.10
CA GLY A 65 19.67 -22.51 -18.29
C GLY A 65 18.65 -22.19 -19.37
N ASP A 66 17.38 -22.48 -19.09
CA ASP A 66 16.27 -22.16 -19.99
C ASP A 66 15.96 -20.66 -19.93
N GLU A 67 16.23 -19.94 -21.02
CA GLU A 67 16.07 -18.49 -21.09
C GLU A 67 14.61 -18.05 -21.08
N ARG A 68 13.67 -18.98 -21.33
CA ARG A 68 12.24 -18.63 -21.35
C ARG A 68 11.73 -18.22 -19.97
N ASN A 69 12.33 -18.75 -18.91
CA ASN A 69 12.17 -18.26 -17.54
C ASN A 69 13.17 -17.12 -17.32
N PHE A 70 12.78 -15.89 -17.63
CA PHE A 70 13.63 -14.71 -17.58
C PHE A 70 13.22 -13.66 -16.56
N PHE A 71 12.07 -13.80 -15.88
CA PHE A 71 11.61 -12.88 -14.86
C PHE A 71 11.54 -13.57 -13.51
N ARG A 72 12.46 -13.23 -12.63
CA ARG A 72 12.63 -13.91 -11.34
C ARG A 72 12.76 -12.93 -10.19
N VAL A 73 12.47 -13.37 -8.98
CA VAL A 73 12.54 -12.59 -7.75
C VAL A 73 13.36 -13.29 -6.68
N ARG A 74 13.95 -12.51 -5.78
CA ARG A 74 14.48 -12.98 -4.51
C ARG A 74 14.22 -11.97 -3.39
N ASP A 75 14.19 -12.46 -2.16
CA ASP A 75 14.37 -11.64 -0.95
C ASP A 75 15.85 -11.22 -0.87
N ILE A 76 16.13 -9.93 -0.71
CA ILE A 76 17.52 -9.41 -0.71
C ILE A 76 18.28 -9.87 0.52
N ALA A 77 17.60 -10.02 1.66
CA ALA A 77 18.22 -10.45 2.91
C ALA A 77 18.43 -11.97 2.96
N SER A 78 17.80 -12.73 2.06
CA SER A 78 18.03 -14.15 1.97
C SER A 78 19.20 -14.43 1.03
N ASN A 79 20.09 -15.35 1.41
CA ASN A 79 21.11 -15.90 0.50
C ASN A 79 20.48 -16.83 -0.57
N GLN A 80 19.19 -16.68 -0.87
CA GLN A 80 18.48 -17.55 -1.80
C GLN A 80 18.72 -17.10 -3.23
N SER A 81 18.74 -18.10 -4.12
CA SER A 81 18.73 -17.88 -5.56
C SER A 81 17.40 -17.25 -6.00
N TYR A 82 17.45 -16.58 -7.15
CA TYR A 82 16.26 -16.11 -7.84
C TYR A 82 15.30 -17.26 -8.18
N GLY A 83 14.01 -17.05 -7.96
CA GLY A 83 12.94 -17.99 -8.28
C GLY A 83 11.71 -17.32 -8.91
N ASP A 84 10.72 -18.13 -9.25
CA ASP A 84 9.52 -17.72 -9.99
C ASP A 84 8.38 -17.24 -9.08
N ASP A 85 8.52 -17.44 -7.77
CA ASP A 85 7.56 -17.01 -6.79
C ASP A 85 8.21 -16.39 -5.54
N ALA A 86 7.47 -15.49 -4.90
CA ALA A 86 7.83 -14.96 -3.60
C ALA A 86 6.63 -14.96 -2.65
N THR A 87 6.82 -15.59 -1.49
CA THR A 87 5.93 -15.40 -0.35
C THR A 87 6.33 -14.12 0.36
N LEU A 88 5.46 -13.12 0.27
CA LEU A 88 5.72 -11.78 0.76
C LEU A 88 5.66 -11.72 2.28
N VAL A 89 6.66 -11.07 2.87
CA VAL A 89 6.72 -10.73 4.27
C VAL A 89 6.79 -9.21 4.36
N ALA A 90 5.87 -8.61 5.12
CA ALA A 90 5.81 -7.18 5.27
C ALA A 90 7.12 -6.61 5.84
N GLY A 91 7.62 -5.54 5.22
CA GLY A 91 8.83 -4.82 5.58
C GLY A 91 10.09 -5.37 4.92
N LYS A 92 10.01 -6.49 4.20
CA LYS A 92 11.15 -7.02 3.45
C LYS A 92 11.31 -6.34 2.09
N GLU A 93 12.58 -6.21 1.69
CA GLU A 93 12.98 -5.78 0.35
C GLU A 93 13.23 -7.00 -0.54
N TYR A 94 12.79 -6.87 -1.78
CA TYR A 94 12.91 -7.89 -2.82
C TYR A 94 13.63 -7.28 -4.03
N GLU A 95 14.38 -8.10 -4.74
CA GLU A 95 15.02 -7.76 -6.01
C GLU A 95 14.41 -8.63 -7.11
N ALA A 96 13.87 -7.98 -8.14
CA ALA A 96 13.42 -8.64 -9.35
C ALA A 96 14.47 -8.50 -10.44
N LEU A 97 14.61 -9.53 -11.27
CA LEU A 97 15.56 -9.64 -12.36
C LEU A 97 14.84 -9.99 -13.64
N ILE A 98 15.14 -9.25 -14.71
CA ILE A 98 14.70 -9.51 -16.09
C ILE A 98 15.93 -9.84 -16.92
N PHE A 99 16.06 -11.07 -17.38
CA PHE A 99 17.09 -11.46 -18.34
C PHE A 99 16.66 -11.11 -19.77
N TYR A 100 17.59 -10.65 -20.59
CA TYR A 100 17.37 -10.40 -22.01
C TYR A 100 18.50 -10.98 -22.85
N HIS A 101 18.15 -11.62 -23.96
CA HIS A 101 19.10 -12.14 -24.93
C HIS A 101 18.44 -12.17 -26.32
N ASN A 102 19.00 -11.42 -27.27
CA ASN A 102 18.69 -11.61 -28.69
C ASN A 102 19.41 -12.87 -29.19
N ASN A 103 18.66 -13.94 -29.48
CA ASN A 103 19.21 -15.24 -29.84
C ASN A 103 19.55 -15.38 -31.33
N ALA A 104 19.55 -14.30 -32.10
CA ALA A 104 20.05 -14.34 -33.47
C ALA A 104 21.54 -14.77 -33.49
N LYS A 105 21.91 -15.61 -34.47
CA LYS A 105 23.30 -16.03 -34.70
C LYS A 105 24.21 -14.82 -34.88
N THR A 106 25.40 -14.86 -34.28
CA THR A 106 26.42 -13.79 -34.38
C THR A 106 26.77 -13.46 -35.84
N SER A 107 26.81 -14.46 -36.71
CA SER A 107 27.14 -14.29 -38.14
C SER A 107 26.17 -13.39 -38.90
N LEU A 108 24.98 -13.11 -38.35
CA LEU A 108 24.01 -12.21 -38.96
C LEU A 108 24.24 -10.74 -38.61
N ASN A 109 25.08 -10.44 -37.61
CA ASN A 109 25.29 -9.08 -37.12
C ASN A 109 25.94 -8.17 -38.17
N GLU A 110 26.91 -8.65 -38.95
CA GLU A 110 27.58 -7.84 -39.99
C GLU A 110 26.60 -7.34 -41.05
N SER A 111 25.65 -8.20 -41.45
CA SER A 111 24.59 -7.84 -42.40
C SER A 111 23.48 -6.97 -41.79
N GLY A 112 23.52 -6.71 -40.48
CA GLY A 112 22.46 -6.06 -39.71
C GLY A 112 21.25 -6.95 -39.40
N LYS A 113 21.08 -8.11 -40.08
CA LYS A 113 19.95 -9.03 -39.87
C LYS A 113 19.89 -9.61 -38.46
N GLY A 114 21.04 -9.74 -37.79
CA GLY A 114 21.13 -10.22 -36.41
C GLY A 114 20.89 -9.14 -35.35
N ILE A 115 20.73 -7.88 -35.74
CA ILE A 115 20.61 -6.75 -34.81
C ILE A 115 19.13 -6.45 -34.55
N ALA A 116 18.71 -6.61 -33.30
CA ALA A 116 17.38 -6.20 -32.84
C ALA A 116 17.25 -4.68 -32.88
N GLN A 117 16.12 -4.18 -33.37
CA GLN A 117 15.82 -2.76 -33.53
C GLN A 117 14.70 -2.33 -32.57
N ASN A 118 14.88 -1.19 -31.90
CA ASN A 118 14.00 -0.76 -30.81
C ASN A 118 13.83 -1.85 -29.75
N ALA A 119 14.92 -2.55 -29.44
CA ALA A 119 14.94 -3.55 -28.39
C ALA A 119 14.57 -2.92 -27.05
N PHE A 120 13.70 -3.57 -26.29
CA PHE A 120 13.17 -3.03 -25.04
C PHE A 120 13.01 -4.10 -23.97
N ALA A 121 12.95 -3.65 -22.72
CA ALA A 121 12.47 -4.41 -21.58
C ALA A 121 11.52 -3.56 -20.73
N ARG A 122 10.46 -4.16 -20.21
CA ARG A 122 9.50 -3.53 -19.29
C ARG A 122 8.93 -4.54 -18.30
N ALA A 123 8.39 -4.05 -17.20
CA ALA A 123 7.69 -4.82 -16.19
C ALA A 123 6.33 -4.20 -15.86
N GLU A 124 5.41 -5.03 -15.43
CA GLU A 124 4.13 -4.64 -14.85
C GLU A 124 4.07 -5.23 -13.45
N MET A 125 4.14 -4.36 -12.44
CA MET A 125 4.09 -4.75 -11.04
C MET A 125 2.70 -4.46 -10.47
N PRO A 126 2.06 -5.42 -9.78
CA PRO A 126 0.79 -5.17 -9.11
C PRO A 126 1.04 -4.20 -7.95
N ALA A 127 0.21 -3.16 -7.85
CA ALA A 127 0.33 -2.20 -6.76
C ALA A 127 0.01 -2.83 -5.38
N LEU A 128 -0.72 -3.96 -5.38
CA LEU A 128 -1.26 -4.60 -4.19
C LEU A 128 -1.36 -6.12 -4.40
N VAL A 129 -1.03 -6.87 -3.36
CA VAL A 129 -1.27 -8.31 -3.23
C VAL A 129 -2.29 -8.50 -2.11
N LYS A 130 -3.47 -8.99 -2.47
CA LYS A 130 -4.60 -9.11 -1.55
C LYS A 130 -4.32 -10.07 -0.40
N ALA A 131 -4.93 -9.81 0.76
CA ALA A 131 -4.92 -10.74 1.89
C ALA A 131 -5.26 -12.17 1.46
N ASN A 132 -4.54 -13.16 1.97
CA ASN A 132 -4.71 -14.59 1.67
C ASN A 132 -4.68 -14.95 0.17
N ASN A 133 -4.03 -14.16 -0.69
CA ASN A 133 -3.91 -14.44 -2.12
C ASN A 133 -2.60 -15.17 -2.45
N THR A 134 -2.63 -16.17 -3.33
CA THR A 134 -1.45 -16.96 -3.71
C THR A 134 -1.09 -16.92 -5.20
N ASP A 135 -1.79 -16.12 -6.01
CA ASP A 135 -1.68 -16.11 -7.48
C ASP A 135 -1.61 -14.68 -8.06
N THR A 136 -1.08 -13.72 -7.30
CA THR A 136 -0.95 -12.35 -7.82
C THR A 136 0.30 -12.24 -8.68
N LYS A 137 0.15 -11.91 -9.96
CA LYS A 137 1.26 -11.94 -10.93
C LYS A 137 1.86 -10.56 -11.16
N ALA A 138 3.18 -10.54 -11.32
CA ALA A 138 3.88 -9.46 -12.00
C ALA A 138 4.41 -9.98 -13.33
N MET A 139 4.32 -9.16 -14.37
CA MET A 139 4.76 -9.53 -15.72
C MET A 139 6.05 -8.80 -16.08
N ALA A 140 6.93 -9.43 -16.84
CA ALA A 140 7.97 -8.75 -17.57
C ALA A 140 7.90 -9.07 -19.06
N TYR A 141 8.37 -8.14 -19.88
CA TYR A 141 8.37 -8.23 -21.33
C TYR A 141 9.72 -7.84 -21.86
N VAL A 142 10.21 -8.60 -22.83
CA VAL A 142 11.42 -8.30 -23.60
C VAL A 142 11.08 -8.46 -25.08
N GLY A 143 11.57 -7.58 -25.93
CA GLY A 143 11.23 -7.64 -27.35
C GLY A 143 11.97 -6.63 -28.20
N ALA A 144 11.62 -6.60 -29.49
CA ALA A 144 12.09 -5.63 -30.46
C ALA A 144 11.12 -5.51 -31.63
N SER A 145 11.16 -4.39 -32.34
CA SER A 145 10.27 -4.11 -33.47
C SER A 145 10.43 -5.07 -34.65
N ASN A 146 11.62 -5.66 -34.83
CA ASN A 146 11.92 -6.65 -35.87
C ASN A 146 12.08 -8.08 -35.33
N ALA A 147 11.69 -8.34 -34.07
CA ALA A 147 11.75 -9.68 -33.50
C ALA A 147 10.55 -10.54 -33.92
N ASN A 148 10.72 -11.86 -33.92
CA ASN A 148 9.63 -12.82 -34.07
C ASN A 148 9.61 -13.81 -32.88
N PRO A 149 8.61 -13.76 -31.99
CA PRO A 149 7.58 -12.71 -31.88
C PRO A 149 8.20 -11.35 -31.51
N THR A 150 7.44 -10.26 -31.71
CA THR A 150 7.90 -8.89 -31.40
C THR A 150 8.12 -8.65 -29.91
N SER A 151 7.48 -9.46 -29.06
CA SER A 151 7.67 -9.47 -27.61
C SER A 151 7.47 -10.87 -27.06
N VAL A 152 8.28 -11.22 -26.07
CA VAL A 152 8.06 -12.35 -25.16
C VAL A 152 7.72 -11.82 -23.77
N TYR A 153 7.04 -12.62 -22.96
CA TYR A 153 6.70 -12.30 -21.59
C TYR A 153 6.99 -13.47 -20.65
N ASP A 154 7.20 -13.14 -19.38
CA ASP A 154 7.35 -14.08 -18.26
C ASP A 154 6.76 -13.45 -17.00
N HIS A 155 6.45 -14.26 -15.99
CA HIS A 155 5.83 -13.75 -14.76
C HIS A 155 6.41 -14.32 -13.48
N ILE A 156 6.38 -13.47 -12.46
CA ILE A 156 6.59 -13.85 -11.05
C ILE A 156 5.23 -13.99 -10.39
N THR A 157 5.09 -14.97 -9.50
CA THR A 157 3.91 -15.15 -8.65
C THR A 157 4.16 -14.67 -7.22
N PHE A 158 3.38 -13.71 -6.75
CA PHE A 158 3.38 -13.25 -5.37
C PHE A 158 2.30 -13.93 -4.53
N LYS A 159 2.68 -14.32 -3.31
CA LYS A 159 1.80 -14.90 -2.30
C LYS A 159 1.78 -14.00 -1.07
N ASN A 160 0.60 -13.68 -0.56
CA ASN A 160 0.39 -12.95 0.69
C ASN A 160 -0.38 -13.84 1.68
N PRO A 161 0.30 -14.47 2.66
CA PRO A 161 -0.35 -15.32 3.65
C PRO A 161 -0.99 -14.52 4.80
N SER A 162 -0.87 -13.18 4.81
CA SER A 162 -1.41 -12.35 5.87
C SER A 162 -2.90 -12.03 5.67
N THR A 163 -3.55 -11.61 6.75
CA THR A 163 -4.98 -11.24 6.77
C THR A 163 -5.26 -9.84 6.26
N THR A 164 -4.23 -9.11 5.81
CA THR A 164 -4.36 -7.76 5.26
C THR A 164 -3.61 -7.63 3.95
N ASP A 165 -3.99 -6.65 3.13
CA ASP A 165 -3.33 -6.41 1.85
C ASP A 165 -1.88 -5.94 2.04
N ILE A 166 -0.97 -6.41 1.19
CA ILE A 166 0.43 -5.94 1.08
C ILE A 166 0.54 -5.11 -0.19
N ALA A 167 1.15 -3.94 -0.09
CA ALA A 167 1.44 -3.11 -1.25
C ALA A 167 2.90 -3.29 -1.70
N LEU A 168 3.12 -3.38 -3.01
CA LEU A 168 4.48 -3.45 -3.56
C LEU A 168 4.95 -2.05 -3.92
N ARG A 169 6.10 -1.64 -3.39
CA ARG A 169 6.68 -0.32 -3.63
C ARG A 169 8.03 -0.44 -4.30
N TYR A 170 8.11 -0.01 -5.55
CA TYR A 170 9.39 0.22 -6.19
C TYR A 170 10.26 1.15 -5.33
N ILE A 171 11.55 0.80 -5.21
CA ILE A 171 12.56 1.63 -4.56
C ILE A 171 13.19 2.52 -5.63
N PRO A 172 13.00 3.85 -5.58
CA PRO A 172 13.63 4.79 -6.52
C PRO A 172 15.16 4.64 -6.56
N GLY A 173 15.74 4.83 -7.75
CA GLY A 173 17.15 4.65 -8.07
C GLY A 173 17.63 3.20 -8.13
N SER A 174 16.78 2.21 -7.85
CA SER A 174 17.21 0.81 -7.75
C SER A 174 17.39 0.12 -9.11
N ALA A 175 16.73 0.60 -10.17
CA ALA A 175 16.79 -0.01 -11.49
C ALA A 175 18.18 0.13 -12.14
N LYS A 176 18.82 -1.00 -12.45
CA LYS A 176 20.16 -1.05 -13.06
C LYS A 176 20.24 -2.13 -14.13
N ILE A 177 21.08 -1.92 -15.13
CA ILE A 177 21.42 -2.92 -16.13
C ILE A 177 22.79 -3.55 -15.82
N ALA A 178 22.88 -4.87 -15.92
CA ALA A 178 24.13 -5.62 -15.91
C ALA A 178 24.32 -6.24 -17.31
N SER A 179 25.48 -6.01 -17.92
CA SER A 179 25.82 -6.54 -19.25
C SER A 179 27.33 -6.69 -19.39
N ASN A 180 27.80 -7.26 -20.49
CA ASN A 180 29.23 -7.25 -20.83
C ASN A 180 29.64 -6.03 -21.68
N GLY A 181 28.75 -5.07 -21.88
CA GLY A 181 28.95 -3.91 -22.76
C GLY A 181 29.20 -2.61 -22.00
N ALA A 182 29.29 -1.50 -22.74
CA ALA A 182 29.51 -0.17 -22.16
C ALA A 182 28.33 0.33 -21.30
N VAL A 183 27.15 -0.29 -21.44
CA VAL A 183 25.99 0.02 -20.60
C VAL A 183 26.05 -0.62 -19.21
N ASN A 184 27.00 -1.52 -18.95
CA ASN A 184 27.06 -2.26 -17.69
C ASN A 184 27.10 -1.34 -16.45
N GLY A 185 26.23 -1.62 -15.47
CA GLY A 185 26.12 -0.87 -14.22
C GLY A 185 25.36 0.44 -14.32
N GLN A 186 24.91 0.85 -15.51
CA GLN A 186 24.14 2.08 -15.68
C GLN A 186 22.80 2.00 -14.93
N SER A 187 22.44 3.12 -14.28
CA SER A 187 21.10 3.30 -13.73
C SER A 187 20.14 3.60 -14.87
N LEU A 188 18.95 2.99 -14.82
CA LEU A 188 17.95 3.07 -15.91
C LEU A 188 16.89 4.15 -15.68
N GLY A 189 17.05 4.96 -14.64
CA GLY A 189 16.09 5.96 -14.22
C GLY A 189 14.84 5.36 -13.56
N ASP A 190 14.07 6.22 -12.90
CA ASP A 190 12.88 5.80 -12.17
C ASP A 190 11.68 5.71 -13.11
N SER A 191 10.94 4.61 -13.01
CA SER A 191 9.68 4.33 -13.72
C SER A 191 9.72 3.97 -15.20
N ALA A 192 10.83 4.17 -15.93
CA ALA A 192 10.91 3.78 -17.35
C ALA A 192 10.62 2.28 -17.55
N ILE A 193 11.04 1.44 -16.62
CA ILE A 193 10.76 0.00 -16.61
C ILE A 193 9.27 -0.32 -16.49
N PHE A 194 8.47 0.53 -15.85
CA PHE A 194 7.03 0.33 -15.66
C PHE A 194 6.18 1.09 -16.69
N SER A 195 6.82 1.76 -17.65
CA SER A 195 6.14 2.48 -18.72
C SER A 195 5.68 1.51 -19.82
N ALA A 196 4.68 1.95 -20.60
CA ALA A 196 4.21 1.18 -21.75
C ALA A 196 5.31 0.94 -22.81
N THR A 197 6.26 1.89 -22.93
CA THR A 197 7.38 1.81 -23.88
C THR A 197 8.55 0.99 -23.37
N GLY A 198 8.70 0.86 -22.04
CA GLY A 198 9.85 0.24 -21.42
C GLY A 198 11.15 1.03 -21.54
N ILE A 199 12.23 0.37 -21.13
CA ILE A 199 13.61 0.84 -21.27
C ILE A 199 14.18 0.27 -22.57
N LYS A 200 14.89 1.12 -23.32
CA LYS A 200 15.65 0.67 -24.49
C LYS A 200 16.85 -0.17 -24.06
N LEU A 201 17.01 -1.33 -24.70
CA LEU A 201 18.16 -2.20 -24.54
C LEU A 201 19.23 -1.87 -25.58
N GLY A 202 20.49 -2.15 -25.25
CA GLY A 202 21.59 -2.07 -26.20
C GLY A 202 22.92 -2.40 -25.51
N TYR A 203 23.96 -2.61 -26.30
CA TYR A 203 25.26 -3.07 -25.78
C TYR A 203 26.25 -1.92 -25.55
N SER A 204 26.37 -1.01 -26.52
CA SER A 204 27.26 0.16 -26.42
C SER A 204 26.57 1.38 -25.83
N ALA A 205 25.26 1.48 -26.03
CA ALA A 205 24.39 2.52 -25.49
C ALA A 205 22.96 1.96 -25.35
N LEU A 206 22.11 2.59 -24.54
CA LEU A 206 20.69 2.25 -24.40
C LEU A 206 19.85 2.84 -25.56
N ASP A 207 20.20 2.47 -26.79
CA ASP A 207 19.65 3.07 -28.01
C ASP A 207 18.61 2.21 -28.74
N GLY A 208 18.34 1.01 -28.23
CA GLY A 208 17.42 0.05 -28.84
C GLY A 208 18.08 -0.86 -29.88
N LYS A 209 19.41 -0.79 -30.07
CA LYS A 209 20.16 -1.66 -30.98
C LYS A 209 20.89 -2.73 -30.19
N LEU A 210 20.43 -3.98 -30.33
CA LEU A 210 20.99 -5.11 -29.60
C LEU A 210 21.44 -6.21 -30.57
N PRO A 211 22.76 -6.39 -30.78
CA PRO A 211 23.27 -7.49 -31.61
C PRO A 211 22.91 -8.87 -31.00
N GLY A 212 22.85 -9.89 -31.86
CA GLY A 212 22.61 -11.27 -31.41
C GLY A 212 23.89 -11.94 -30.93
N CYS A 213 23.76 -12.85 -29.94
CA CYS A 213 24.80 -13.67 -29.25
C CYS A 213 24.85 -13.44 -27.73
N ASP A 214 25.28 -14.47 -26.99
CA ASP A 214 25.36 -14.49 -25.50
C ASP A 214 26.17 -13.33 -24.93
N GLN A 215 27.24 -12.90 -25.62
CA GLN A 215 28.07 -11.78 -25.16
C GLN A 215 27.31 -10.45 -25.06
N TYR A 216 26.23 -10.29 -25.83
CA TYR A 216 25.39 -9.09 -25.84
C TYR A 216 24.16 -9.22 -24.92
N SER A 217 23.98 -10.36 -24.25
CA SER A 217 22.92 -10.55 -23.26
C SER A 217 23.20 -9.80 -21.96
N GLY A 218 22.18 -9.73 -21.11
CA GLY A 218 22.32 -9.14 -19.79
C GLY A 218 21.06 -9.21 -18.93
N TYR A 219 21.09 -8.49 -17.82
CA TYR A 219 20.03 -8.45 -16.83
C TYR A 219 19.62 -7.02 -16.55
N ILE A 220 18.35 -6.80 -16.27
CA ILE A 220 17.88 -5.63 -15.54
C ILE A 220 17.48 -6.08 -14.16
N VAL A 221 17.95 -5.39 -13.13
CA VAL A 221 17.52 -5.60 -11.76
C VAL A 221 16.81 -4.35 -11.26
N PHE A 222 15.77 -4.53 -10.45
CA PHE A 222 15.13 -3.45 -9.72
C PHE A 222 14.60 -3.97 -8.38
N ARG A 223 14.43 -3.08 -7.41
CA ARG A 223 14.05 -3.45 -6.06
C ARG A 223 12.69 -2.89 -5.67
N PHE A 224 12.02 -3.60 -4.79
CA PHE A 224 10.76 -3.16 -4.20
C PHE A 224 10.63 -3.64 -2.75
N VAL A 225 9.85 -2.93 -1.95
CA VAL A 225 9.50 -3.32 -0.58
C VAL A 225 8.05 -3.80 -0.51
N ALA A 226 7.80 -4.83 0.28
CA ALA A 226 6.47 -5.32 0.62
C ALA A 226 5.91 -4.51 1.80
N ASP A 227 5.12 -3.48 1.50
CA ASP A 227 4.63 -2.53 2.50
C ASP A 227 3.24 -2.86 3.03
N GLN A 228 3.09 -2.73 4.34
CA GLN A 228 1.84 -2.95 5.06
C GLN A 228 1.70 -1.89 6.17
N PRO A 229 0.96 -0.78 5.94
CA PRO A 229 0.63 0.14 7.02
C PRO A 229 -0.27 -0.55 8.05
N ALA A 230 0.06 -0.38 9.32
CA ALA A 230 -0.75 -0.86 10.44
C ALA A 230 -0.46 -0.02 11.67
N PHE A 231 -1.40 0.04 12.61
CA PHE A 231 -1.18 0.67 13.90
C PHE A 231 -2.12 0.06 14.95
N THR A 232 -1.79 0.22 16.22
CA THR A 232 -2.67 -0.11 17.35
C THR A 232 -3.06 1.17 18.08
N PHE A 233 -4.25 1.12 18.66
CA PHE A 233 -4.79 2.18 19.50
C PHE A 233 -5.48 1.52 20.68
N ALA A 234 -5.26 2.05 21.88
CA ALA A 234 -5.94 1.59 23.09
C ALA A 234 -6.24 2.78 24.00
N LYS A 235 -7.31 2.66 24.78
CA LYS A 235 -7.74 3.65 25.76
C LYS A 235 -7.88 3.01 27.12
N ASP A 236 -7.18 3.57 28.10
CA ASP A 236 -7.29 3.15 29.50
C ASP A 236 -7.74 4.32 30.38
N VAL A 237 -8.20 3.99 31.58
CA VAL A 237 -8.51 4.94 32.65
C VAL A 237 -7.79 4.54 33.93
N ARG A 238 -7.54 5.52 34.80
CA ARG A 238 -7.14 5.29 36.19
C ARG A 238 -7.69 6.38 37.10
N VAL A 239 -7.71 6.12 38.39
CA VAL A 239 -7.98 7.16 39.39
C VAL A 239 -6.78 8.11 39.43
N ASN A 240 -7.02 9.42 39.37
CA ASN A 240 -5.94 10.40 39.43
C ASN A 240 -5.19 10.20 40.75
N SER A 241 -3.84 10.16 40.70
CA SER A 241 -2.90 9.75 41.77
C SER A 241 -2.54 8.25 41.88
N THR A 242 -3.23 7.35 41.19
CA THR A 242 -2.83 5.93 41.13
C THR A 242 -1.89 5.66 39.95
N LYS A 243 -1.26 4.49 39.93
CA LYS A 243 -0.31 4.09 38.89
C LYS A 243 -0.94 3.17 37.84
N ASP A 244 -1.87 2.31 38.26
CA ASP A 244 -2.39 1.23 37.43
C ASP A 244 -3.47 1.74 36.48
N TRP A 245 -3.36 1.31 35.23
CA TRP A 245 -4.32 1.58 34.15
C TRP A 245 -5.27 0.39 33.99
N SER A 246 -6.54 0.66 33.73
CA SER A 246 -7.56 -0.36 33.52
C SER A 246 -8.61 0.10 32.51
N ASP A 247 -9.40 -0.83 31.98
CA ASP A 247 -10.56 -0.52 31.14
C ASP A 247 -11.73 0.07 31.95
N ASN A 248 -11.71 -0.11 33.27
CA ASN A 248 -12.77 0.34 34.18
C ASN A 248 -12.21 0.72 35.57
N VAL A 249 -12.70 1.82 36.13
CA VAL A 249 -12.50 2.19 37.54
C VAL A 249 -13.82 2.45 38.24
N SER A 250 -13.88 2.17 39.54
CA SER A 250 -15.04 2.47 40.39
C SER A 250 -14.71 3.62 41.35
N VAL A 251 -15.41 4.74 41.24
CA VAL A 251 -15.11 5.97 41.99
C VAL A 251 -16.38 6.72 42.38
N LYS A 252 -16.27 7.64 43.35
CA LYS A 252 -17.36 8.55 43.72
C LYS A 252 -17.39 9.78 42.82
N SER A 253 -18.54 10.45 42.74
CA SER A 253 -18.64 11.76 42.11
C SER A 253 -17.67 12.76 42.76
N GLY A 254 -17.15 13.70 41.97
CA GLY A 254 -16.08 14.63 42.32
C GLY A 254 -14.66 14.08 42.17
N THR A 255 -14.49 12.76 41.95
CA THR A 255 -13.16 12.16 41.76
C THR A 255 -12.57 12.57 40.42
N LYS A 256 -11.27 12.86 40.38
CA LYS A 256 -10.52 13.03 39.13
C LYS A 256 -10.02 11.68 38.62
N VAL A 257 -10.13 11.47 37.33
CA VAL A 257 -9.60 10.29 36.63
C VAL A 257 -8.68 10.74 35.50
N ASP A 258 -7.61 9.99 35.27
CA ASP A 258 -6.76 10.18 34.08
C ASP A 258 -7.17 9.16 33.02
N TYR A 259 -7.25 9.61 31.77
CA TYR A 259 -7.36 8.75 30.60
C TYR A 259 -6.02 8.71 29.87
N ARG A 260 -5.63 7.53 29.37
CA ARG A 260 -4.47 7.35 28.51
C ARG A 260 -4.90 6.83 27.16
N LEU A 261 -4.44 7.49 26.11
CA LEU A 261 -4.55 7.05 24.73
C LEU A 261 -3.18 6.54 24.29
N SER A 262 -3.10 5.25 24.00
CA SER A 262 -1.88 4.56 23.60
C SER A 262 -1.90 4.32 22.10
N TYR A 263 -1.02 5.00 21.35
CA TYR A 263 -0.85 4.82 19.91
C TYR A 263 0.48 4.14 19.61
N LYS A 264 0.50 3.18 18.67
CA LYS A 264 1.73 2.61 18.14
C LYS A 264 1.60 2.30 16.66
N ASN A 265 2.59 2.73 15.87
CA ASN A 265 2.74 2.26 14.50
C ASN A 265 3.32 0.84 14.50
N THR A 266 2.53 -0.12 14.05
CA THR A 266 2.94 -1.54 13.97
C THR A 266 3.15 -1.99 12.52
N GLY A 267 3.02 -1.08 11.56
CA GLY A 267 3.22 -1.34 10.15
C GLY A 267 4.66 -1.07 9.70
N THR A 268 4.86 -1.20 8.40
CA THR A 268 6.17 -1.06 7.74
C THR A 268 6.41 0.35 7.21
N THR A 269 5.38 1.19 7.19
CA THR A 269 5.42 2.54 6.64
C THR A 269 5.23 3.58 7.73
N GLU A 270 5.82 4.76 7.55
CA GLU A 270 5.59 5.90 8.43
C GLU A 270 4.10 6.31 8.40
N GLN A 271 3.49 6.43 9.57
CA GLN A 271 2.14 6.95 9.75
C GLN A 271 2.26 8.46 9.91
N LYS A 272 1.82 9.21 8.89
CA LYS A 272 1.86 10.67 8.89
C LYS A 272 0.57 11.29 9.43
N ASN A 273 0.70 12.45 10.08
CA ASN A 273 -0.40 13.24 10.61
C ASN A 273 -1.35 12.41 11.49
N VAL A 274 -0.80 11.70 12.46
CA VAL A 274 -1.61 10.91 13.39
C VAL A 274 -2.41 11.87 14.27
N VAL A 275 -3.73 11.74 14.27
CA VAL A 275 -4.64 12.56 15.08
C VAL A 275 -5.30 11.69 16.14
N LEU A 276 -5.25 12.12 17.40
CA LEU A 276 -5.98 11.50 18.50
C LEU A 276 -7.16 12.38 18.89
N LYS A 277 -8.32 11.76 19.13
CA LYS A 277 -9.58 12.42 19.52
C LYS A 277 -10.21 11.69 20.69
N ASP A 278 -10.97 12.43 21.49
CA ASP A 278 -11.76 11.90 22.60
C ASP A 278 -13.11 12.61 22.69
N VAL A 279 -14.16 11.90 23.04
CA VAL A 279 -15.46 12.50 23.34
C VAL A 279 -15.90 12.07 24.72
N LEU A 280 -15.78 13.00 25.67
CA LEU A 280 -16.24 12.78 27.02
C LEU A 280 -17.77 12.69 27.08
N PRO A 281 -18.34 11.60 27.62
CA PRO A 281 -19.78 11.51 27.86
C PRO A 281 -20.23 12.55 28.90
N LYS A 282 -21.54 12.82 28.90
CA LYS A 282 -22.17 13.56 29.99
C LYS A 282 -21.84 12.89 31.32
N GLY A 283 -21.47 13.70 32.31
CA GLY A 283 -21.02 13.24 33.62
C GLY A 283 -19.50 13.16 33.76
N LEU A 284 -18.74 13.51 32.71
CA LEU A 284 -17.32 13.79 32.79
C LEU A 284 -17.04 15.22 32.32
N SER A 285 -16.24 15.95 33.07
CA SER A 285 -15.78 17.29 32.72
C SER A 285 -14.28 17.31 32.51
N TYR A 286 -13.85 17.72 31.32
CA TYR A 286 -12.43 17.88 30.99
C TYR A 286 -11.74 18.89 31.93
N VAL A 287 -10.52 18.59 32.38
CA VAL A 287 -9.69 19.53 33.12
C VAL A 287 -8.76 20.26 32.15
N ALA A 288 -8.98 21.56 31.95
CA ALA A 288 -8.18 22.40 31.06
C ALA A 288 -6.67 22.37 31.41
N GLY A 289 -5.81 22.34 30.39
CA GLY A 289 -4.35 22.27 30.52
C GLY A 289 -3.82 20.94 31.06
N SER A 290 -4.66 19.89 31.12
CA SER A 290 -4.25 18.58 31.66
C SER A 290 -3.61 17.66 30.63
N THR A 291 -3.73 17.97 29.33
CA THR A 291 -3.24 17.08 28.27
C THR A 291 -1.72 17.06 28.22
N LYS A 292 -1.14 15.85 28.32
CA LYS A 292 0.30 15.61 28.19
C LYS A 292 0.56 14.52 27.17
N ILE A 293 1.57 14.71 26.33
CA ILE A 293 2.09 13.70 25.42
C ILE A 293 3.45 13.19 25.90
N GLN A 294 3.61 11.88 25.91
CA GLN A 294 4.87 11.19 26.12
C GLN A 294 5.22 10.38 24.87
N ASN A 295 6.42 10.61 24.34
CA ASN A 295 6.98 9.90 23.19
C ASN A 295 8.51 10.00 23.25
N ALA A 296 9.22 9.48 22.25
CA ALA A 296 10.69 9.51 22.22
C ALA A 296 11.28 10.93 22.32
N ASN A 297 10.61 11.95 21.77
CA ASN A 297 11.04 13.35 21.83
C ASN A 297 10.67 14.04 23.14
N ASN A 298 9.71 13.48 23.89
CA ASN A 298 9.20 14.04 25.15
C ASN A 298 9.12 12.91 26.20
N PRO A 299 10.25 12.32 26.62
CA PRO A 299 10.27 11.11 27.45
C PRO A 299 9.70 11.35 28.85
N SER A 300 9.77 12.58 29.37
CA SER A 300 9.20 12.97 30.67
C SER A 300 7.75 13.47 30.57
N GLY A 301 7.17 13.46 29.37
CA GLY A 301 5.87 14.07 29.10
C GLY A 301 5.98 15.58 28.85
N LYS A 302 5.24 16.08 27.87
CA LYS A 302 5.11 17.50 27.54
C LYS A 302 3.63 17.88 27.57
N THR A 303 3.29 18.94 28.28
CA THR A 303 1.94 19.54 28.18
C THR A 303 1.75 20.11 26.78
N ILE A 304 0.61 19.80 26.18
CA ILE A 304 0.20 20.27 24.85
C ILE A 304 -1.10 21.07 24.96
N GLU A 305 -1.44 21.80 23.90
CA GLU A 305 -2.65 22.60 23.85
C GLU A 305 -3.91 21.74 24.03
N ASP A 306 -4.93 22.35 24.64
CA ASP A 306 -6.24 21.74 24.77
C ASP A 306 -6.88 21.60 23.38
N GLY A 307 -7.62 20.51 23.17
CA GLY A 307 -8.14 20.18 21.84
C GLY A 307 -8.55 18.72 21.69
N ILE A 308 -8.12 17.86 22.62
CA ILE A 308 -8.42 16.42 22.58
C ILE A 308 -9.93 16.13 22.55
N ASN A 309 -10.72 16.95 23.26
CA ASN A 309 -12.19 16.91 23.30
C ASN A 309 -12.87 17.92 22.36
N ALA A 310 -12.12 18.57 21.47
CA ALA A 310 -12.58 19.65 20.60
C ALA A 310 -12.04 19.52 19.16
N GLY A 311 -12.20 18.33 18.57
CA GLY A 311 -11.78 18.04 17.19
C GLY A 311 -10.48 17.22 17.08
N GLY A 312 -9.75 17.05 18.19
CA GLY A 312 -8.57 16.22 18.30
C GLY A 312 -7.25 16.97 18.26
N VAL A 313 -6.18 16.23 18.53
CA VAL A 313 -4.80 16.73 18.49
C VAL A 313 -4.00 15.93 17.48
N ASN A 314 -3.35 16.61 16.54
CA ASN A 314 -2.34 16.02 15.67
C ASN A 314 -1.03 15.84 16.45
N ILE A 315 -0.62 14.59 16.64
CA ILE A 315 0.58 14.21 17.40
C ILE A 315 1.81 14.02 16.51
N GLY A 316 1.68 14.23 15.20
CA GLY A 316 2.78 14.22 14.23
C GLY A 316 2.93 12.90 13.46
N ASN A 317 4.17 12.60 13.08
CA ASN A 317 4.52 11.44 12.26
C ASN A 317 5.20 10.36 13.10
N TYR A 318 4.89 9.10 12.83
CA TYR A 318 5.39 7.95 13.58
C TYR A 318 5.98 6.92 12.63
N ALA A 319 7.30 6.74 12.66
CA ALA A 319 8.01 5.70 11.95
C ALA A 319 7.59 4.28 12.43
N PRO A 320 7.88 3.21 11.65
CA PRO A 320 7.65 1.84 12.09
C PRO A 320 8.17 1.57 13.51
N GLY A 321 7.33 0.99 14.36
CA GLY A 321 7.66 0.68 15.76
C GLY A 321 7.53 1.84 16.74
N ALA A 322 7.46 3.10 16.27
CA ALA A 322 7.31 4.27 17.13
C ALA A 322 5.91 4.35 17.78
N ASN A 323 5.85 4.94 18.97
CA ASN A 323 4.64 5.01 19.79
C ASN A 323 4.50 6.35 20.54
N ALA A 324 3.29 6.60 21.04
CA ALA A 324 2.97 7.72 21.90
C ALA A 324 1.94 7.34 22.95
N PHE A 325 2.01 8.02 24.08
CA PHE A 325 0.97 8.03 25.10
C PHE A 325 0.48 9.45 25.29
N LEU A 326 -0.81 9.67 25.11
CA LEU A 326 -1.45 10.95 25.41
C LEU A 326 -2.32 10.76 26.65
N VAL A 327 -2.07 11.55 27.69
CA VAL A 327 -2.78 11.48 28.96
C VAL A 327 -3.52 12.78 29.19
N PHE A 328 -4.76 12.70 29.64
CA PHE A 328 -5.53 13.88 30.06
C PHE A 328 -6.43 13.55 31.25
N THR A 329 -6.86 14.57 31.99
CA THR A 329 -7.63 14.40 33.22
C THR A 329 -9.07 14.88 33.02
N ALA A 330 -10.01 14.14 33.59
CA ALA A 330 -11.42 14.52 33.69
C ALA A 330 -11.89 14.44 35.15
N THR A 331 -12.87 15.26 35.51
CA THR A 331 -13.57 15.22 36.80
C THR A 331 -14.90 14.50 36.60
N VAL A 332 -15.19 13.54 37.47
CA VAL A 332 -16.46 12.80 37.48
C VAL A 332 -17.54 13.67 38.12
N ASP A 333 -18.62 13.93 37.39
CA ASP A 333 -19.80 14.67 37.83
C ASP A 333 -21.07 13.89 37.44
N ALA A 334 -21.23 12.72 38.04
CA ALA A 334 -22.29 11.77 37.73
C ALA A 334 -23.01 11.30 38.99
N LYS A 335 -24.20 10.73 38.81
CA LYS A 335 -25.02 10.23 39.91
C LYS A 335 -24.57 8.83 40.32
N THR A 336 -24.93 8.42 41.53
CA THR A 336 -24.75 7.05 41.98
C THR A 336 -25.46 6.09 41.03
N CYS A 337 -24.83 4.93 40.77
CA CYS A 337 -25.27 3.90 39.83
C CYS A 337 -25.06 4.21 38.34
N ASP A 338 -24.46 5.34 37.98
CA ASP A 338 -24.10 5.64 36.59
C ASP A 338 -22.86 4.84 36.14
N ILE A 339 -22.83 4.46 34.86
CA ILE A 339 -21.66 3.92 34.16
C ILE A 339 -21.33 4.85 33.00
N LEU A 340 -20.21 5.56 33.11
CA LEU A 340 -19.75 6.51 32.10
C LEU A 340 -18.81 5.79 31.16
N THR A 341 -19.16 5.68 29.88
CA THR A 341 -18.29 5.10 28.85
C THR A 341 -17.66 6.22 28.04
N ASN A 342 -16.34 6.40 28.18
CA ASN A 342 -15.58 7.38 27.42
C ASN A 342 -14.98 6.73 26.16
N THR A 343 -15.14 7.36 25.01
CA THR A 343 -14.70 6.84 23.70
C THR A 343 -13.63 7.74 23.10
N ALA A 344 -12.55 7.13 22.63
CA ALA A 344 -11.49 7.81 21.91
C ALA A 344 -11.23 7.17 20.54
N ALA A 345 -10.58 7.93 19.67
CA ALA A 345 -10.18 7.49 18.34
C ALA A 345 -8.74 7.91 18.01
N ALA A 346 -8.06 7.07 17.23
CA ALA A 346 -6.89 7.46 16.45
C ALA A 346 -7.22 7.46 14.97
N GLU A 347 -6.82 8.50 14.27
CA GLU A 347 -6.96 8.65 12.82
C GLU A 347 -5.59 8.83 12.18
N THR A 348 -5.39 8.17 11.06
CA THR A 348 -4.23 8.36 10.18
C THR A 348 -4.70 8.35 8.72
N ASN A 349 -3.81 8.70 7.80
CA ASN A 349 -4.08 8.56 6.36
C ASN A 349 -4.33 7.10 5.94
N ASN A 350 -3.99 6.12 6.78
CA ASN A 350 -4.10 4.69 6.50
C ASN A 350 -5.25 4.02 7.26
N GLY A 351 -6.10 4.79 7.96
CA GLY A 351 -7.31 4.29 8.62
C GLY A 351 -7.56 4.91 9.98
N ASN A 352 -8.57 4.40 10.67
CA ASN A 352 -8.94 4.83 12.03
C ASN A 352 -9.16 3.62 12.94
N LYS A 353 -8.97 3.81 14.24
CA LYS A 353 -9.30 2.85 15.29
C LYS A 353 -9.92 3.58 16.47
N GLN A 354 -10.77 2.88 17.22
CA GLN A 354 -11.43 3.42 18.40
C GLN A 354 -11.29 2.45 19.56
N ASP A 355 -11.38 3.01 20.76
CA ASP A 355 -11.42 2.22 21.99
C ASP A 355 -12.16 2.99 23.10
N THR A 356 -12.61 2.28 24.14
CA THR A 356 -13.41 2.83 25.23
C THR A 356 -12.88 2.47 26.60
N ALA A 357 -13.03 3.38 27.56
CA ALA A 357 -12.75 3.12 28.97
C ALA A 357 -13.90 3.63 29.85
N LYS A 358 -14.16 2.94 30.97
CA LYS A 358 -15.36 3.12 31.79
C LYS A 358 -15.06 3.67 33.18
N VAL A 359 -15.99 4.48 33.69
CA VAL A 359 -16.02 4.91 35.08
C VAL A 359 -17.37 4.51 35.66
N THR A 360 -17.36 3.66 36.67
CA THR A 360 -18.55 3.24 37.40
C THR A 360 -18.69 4.03 38.69
N ILE A 361 -19.88 4.56 38.96
CA ILE A 361 -20.20 5.21 40.22
C ILE A 361 -21.03 4.23 41.05
N PRO A 362 -20.48 3.62 42.12
CA PRO A 362 -21.22 2.64 42.90
C PRO A 362 -22.36 3.30 43.70
N GLY A 363 -23.39 2.52 44.00
CA GLY A 363 -24.52 2.92 44.83
C GLY A 363 -25.26 1.71 45.39
N GLU A 364 -26.07 1.93 46.42
CA GLU A 364 -26.98 0.92 46.95
C GLU A 364 -28.23 0.84 46.05
N ASN A 365 -28.75 -0.36 45.81
CA ASN A 365 -29.94 -0.60 44.98
C ASN A 365 -29.83 -0.08 43.54
N CYS A 366 -28.62 -0.12 42.94
CA CYS A 366 -28.47 0.16 41.52
C CYS A 366 -29.39 -0.75 40.71
N LYS A 367 -30.26 -0.16 39.89
CA LYS A 367 -31.09 -0.93 38.96
C LYS A 367 -30.16 -1.78 38.11
N VAL A 368 -30.26 -3.09 38.27
CA VAL A 368 -29.55 -4.03 37.41
C VAL A 368 -30.11 -3.80 36.00
N ALA A 369 -29.27 -3.85 34.96
CA ALA A 369 -29.78 -3.84 33.60
C ALA A 369 -30.78 -4.99 33.47
N GLU A 370 -32.02 -4.68 33.07
CA GLU A 370 -33.11 -5.63 33.01
C GLU A 370 -33.50 -5.85 31.54
N CYS A 371 -33.58 -7.11 31.10
CA CYS A 371 -34.06 -7.43 29.75
C CYS A 371 -35.59 -7.32 29.66
N LYS A 372 -36.27 -7.45 30.80
CA LYS A 372 -37.72 -7.25 31.03
C LYS A 372 -37.89 -6.73 32.46
N PRO A 373 -38.95 -5.98 32.80
CA PRO A 373 -39.17 -5.49 34.17
C PRO A 373 -39.00 -6.60 35.23
N GLY A 374 -38.05 -6.43 36.14
CA GLY A 374 -37.69 -7.38 37.21
C GLY A 374 -36.80 -8.57 36.79
N VAL A 375 -36.27 -8.60 35.56
CA VAL A 375 -35.43 -9.70 35.06
C VAL A 375 -34.05 -9.20 34.62
N PRO A 376 -32.98 -9.47 35.38
CA PRO A 376 -31.62 -9.05 35.05
C PRO A 376 -31.12 -9.60 33.70
N VAL A 377 -30.34 -8.81 32.96
CA VAL A 377 -29.62 -9.28 31.76
C VAL A 377 -28.69 -10.45 32.12
N GLY A 378 -28.79 -11.56 31.39
CA GLY A 378 -28.03 -12.79 31.63
C GLY A 378 -28.82 -13.88 32.39
N ASP A 379 -30.03 -13.57 32.86
CA ASP A 379 -30.97 -14.55 33.42
C ASP A 379 -31.57 -15.44 32.32
N ALA A 380 -31.80 -16.73 32.59
CA ALA A 380 -32.39 -17.68 31.64
C ALA A 380 -33.79 -17.25 31.13
N ARG A 381 -34.49 -16.38 31.87
CA ARG A 381 -35.79 -15.78 31.49
C ARG A 381 -35.67 -14.66 30.46
N CYS A 382 -34.44 -14.20 30.16
CA CYS A 382 -34.14 -13.39 28.98
C CYS A 382 -34.11 -14.27 27.72
N THR A 383 -35.21 -14.93 27.39
CA THR A 383 -35.37 -15.57 26.08
C THR A 383 -35.53 -14.51 24.99
N PRO A 384 -34.93 -14.69 23.81
CA PRO A 384 -35.14 -13.79 22.68
C PRO A 384 -36.57 -14.00 22.19
N VAL A 385 -37.49 -13.12 22.60
CA VAL A 385 -38.67 -12.84 21.78
C VAL A 385 -38.12 -12.18 20.54
N THR A 386 -38.22 -12.81 19.37
CA THR A 386 -37.92 -12.18 18.10
C THR A 386 -38.95 -11.07 17.85
N PRO A 387 -38.59 -9.78 17.76
CA PRO A 387 -39.36 -8.81 17.02
C PRO A 387 -38.65 -8.57 15.69
N ALA A 388 -39.40 -8.07 14.71
CA ALA A 388 -38.86 -7.61 13.43
C ALA A 388 -37.63 -6.72 13.65
N SER A 389 -36.63 -6.85 12.78
CA SER A 389 -35.58 -5.87 12.46
C SER A 389 -35.82 -4.47 13.08
N GLU A 390 -35.51 -4.31 14.35
CA GLU A 390 -35.33 -3.00 14.96
C GLU A 390 -33.85 -2.70 14.89
N LEU A 391 -33.53 -1.54 14.30
CA LEU A 391 -32.21 -0.96 14.30
C LEU A 391 -31.61 -0.97 15.72
N PRO A 392 -30.29 -1.10 15.87
CA PRO A 392 -29.65 -1.09 17.17
C PRO A 392 -30.08 0.14 17.97
N THR A 393 -30.52 -0.11 19.20
CA THR A 393 -31.02 0.88 20.16
C THR A 393 -30.08 2.09 20.24
N THR A 394 -30.67 3.27 20.06
CA THR A 394 -29.96 4.54 19.94
C THR A 394 -29.51 5.08 21.29
N GLY A 395 -28.20 4.98 21.52
CA GLY A 395 -27.37 5.90 22.32
C GLY A 395 -25.91 5.42 22.45
N PRO A 396 -24.87 6.22 22.12
CA PRO A 396 -24.78 7.26 21.11
C PRO A 396 -24.13 6.69 19.82
N ALA A 397 -24.95 6.17 18.91
CA ALA A 397 -24.50 5.95 17.52
C ALA A 397 -24.05 7.27 16.86
N GLU A 398 -24.47 8.43 17.37
CA GLU A 398 -24.06 9.77 16.92
C GLU A 398 -22.62 10.15 17.32
N VAL A 399 -22.13 9.73 18.50
CA VAL A 399 -20.72 9.98 18.90
C VAL A 399 -19.76 9.16 18.02
N ILE A 400 -20.18 7.96 17.62
CA ILE A 400 -19.41 7.07 16.74
C ILE A 400 -19.21 7.70 15.34
N ALA A 401 -20.22 8.40 14.82
CA ALA A 401 -20.13 9.10 13.54
C ALA A 401 -19.32 10.42 13.62
N GLY A 402 -19.35 11.12 14.76
CA GLY A 402 -18.64 12.40 14.95
C GLY A 402 -17.13 12.28 15.17
N LEU A 403 -16.65 11.14 15.67
CA LEU A 403 -15.22 10.90 15.90
C LEU A 403 -14.45 10.59 14.61
N ILE A 404 -15.12 9.99 13.62
CA ILE A 404 -14.49 9.55 12.36
C ILE A 404 -14.66 10.64 11.30
N GLY A 405 -13.58 11.38 11.03
CA GLY A 405 -13.40 12.02 9.72
C GLY A 405 -13.30 10.92 8.68
N ILE A 406 -14.24 10.87 7.73
CA ILE A 406 -14.32 9.79 6.72
C ILE A 406 -13.01 9.72 5.93
N ALA A 407 -12.11 8.83 6.35
CA ALA A 407 -10.93 8.42 5.61
C ALA A 407 -10.76 6.90 5.71
N ALA A 408 -11.83 6.16 5.40
CA ALA A 408 -11.71 4.75 5.06
C ALA A 408 -11.22 4.62 3.62
N ILE A 409 -9.98 5.05 3.37
CA ILE A 409 -9.34 4.80 2.09
C ILE A 409 -8.57 3.50 2.26
N THR A 410 -9.00 2.44 1.59
CA THR A 410 -8.25 1.17 1.59
C THR A 410 -6.82 1.44 1.13
N ILE A 411 -5.85 0.66 1.64
CA ILE A 411 -4.43 0.75 1.26
C ILE A 411 -4.31 0.84 -0.27
N GLY A 412 -5.08 0.03 -1.01
CA GLY A 412 -5.13 0.10 -2.47
C GLY A 412 -5.48 1.49 -3.03
N VAL A 413 -6.47 2.19 -2.47
CA VAL A 413 -6.91 3.51 -2.97
C VAL A 413 -5.97 4.64 -2.56
N VAL A 414 -5.49 4.71 -1.30
CA VAL A 414 -4.54 5.77 -0.85
C VAL A 414 -3.31 5.75 -1.74
N TYR A 415 -2.80 4.55 -1.96
CA TYR A 415 -1.55 4.36 -2.63
C TYR A 415 -1.67 4.29 -4.16
N TYR A 416 -2.82 3.95 -4.71
CA TYR A 416 -3.10 4.18 -6.12
C TYR A 416 -3.01 5.67 -6.46
N PHE A 417 -3.57 6.54 -5.61
CA PHE A 417 -3.43 7.98 -5.77
C PHE A 417 -2.02 8.48 -5.49
N LYS A 418 -1.37 7.99 -4.43
CA LYS A 418 0.01 8.39 -4.10
C LYS A 418 1.03 7.97 -5.16
N SER A 419 0.96 6.72 -5.63
CA SER A 419 1.82 6.21 -6.71
C SER A 419 1.60 6.99 -8.00
N ARG A 420 0.36 7.37 -8.35
CA ARG A 420 0.09 8.23 -9.50
C ARG A 420 0.61 9.65 -9.32
N ARG A 421 0.52 10.21 -8.11
CA ARG A 421 1.05 11.54 -7.82
C ARG A 421 2.57 11.55 -7.87
N GLU A 422 3.23 10.56 -7.28
CA GLU A 422 4.69 10.38 -7.40
C GLU A 422 5.09 10.14 -8.86
N LEU A 423 4.32 9.36 -9.64
CA LEU A 423 4.54 9.19 -11.08
C LEU A 423 4.36 10.52 -11.83
N GLN A 424 3.37 11.34 -11.45
CA GLN A 424 3.14 12.66 -12.05
C GLN A 424 4.24 13.65 -11.69
N ASP A 425 4.71 13.66 -10.45
CA ASP A 425 5.81 14.50 -9.98
C ASP A 425 7.11 14.08 -10.68
N VAL A 426 7.37 12.77 -10.84
CA VAL A 426 8.50 12.24 -11.62
C VAL A 426 8.37 12.55 -13.12
N LEU A 427 7.17 12.48 -13.70
CA LEU A 427 6.92 12.91 -15.09
C LEU A 427 7.14 14.41 -15.26
N HIS A 428 6.80 15.21 -14.25
CA HIS A 428 7.04 16.66 -14.24
C HIS A 428 8.54 16.98 -14.13
N ASP A 429 9.26 16.23 -13.28
CA ASP A 429 10.72 16.35 -13.13
C ASP A 429 11.46 15.85 -14.39
N ALA A 430 10.97 14.80 -15.04
CA ALA A 430 11.51 14.32 -16.32
C ALA A 430 11.24 15.29 -17.48
N GLN A 431 10.16 16.08 -17.41
CA GLN A 431 9.83 17.12 -18.39
C GLN A 431 10.52 18.47 -18.12
N SER A 432 11.01 18.71 -16.91
CA SER A 432 11.65 19.97 -16.51
C SER A 432 13.18 19.97 -16.62
N GLN A 433 13.80 18.85 -17.04
CA GLN A 433 15.22 18.82 -17.41
C GLN A 433 15.42 19.63 -18.71
N PRO A 434 16.16 20.75 -18.70
CA PRO A 434 16.40 21.54 -19.90
C PRO A 434 17.27 20.73 -20.87
N THR A 435 16.72 20.43 -22.05
CA THR A 435 17.49 19.96 -23.20
C THR A 435 18.56 21.01 -23.51
N ILE A 436 19.81 20.76 -23.15
CA ILE A 436 20.94 21.58 -23.59
C ILE A 436 21.14 21.32 -25.09
N THR A 437 20.42 22.07 -25.92
CA THR A 437 20.70 22.15 -27.35
C THR A 437 21.92 23.05 -27.52
N LYS A 438 23.06 22.45 -27.90
CA LYS A 438 24.22 23.23 -28.40
C LYS A 438 23.78 23.98 -29.66
N SER A 439 23.73 25.31 -29.58
CA SER A 439 23.77 26.17 -30.75
C SER A 439 25.23 26.34 -31.15
N THR A 440 25.61 25.73 -32.27
CA THR A 440 26.85 26.03 -32.98
C THR A 440 26.50 26.94 -34.16
N ASP A 441 26.73 28.24 -34.00
CA ASP A 441 26.86 29.17 -35.13
C ASP A 441 28.25 29.80 -35.09
N LYS A 442 29.10 29.36 -36.02
CA LYS A 442 30.20 30.14 -36.61
C LYS A 442 30.52 29.57 -38.00
N LYS A 443 29.98 30.21 -39.04
CA LYS A 443 30.80 30.88 -40.07
C LYS A 443 29.96 31.83 -40.88
#